data_AF-A0A7I9W284-F1
#
_entry.id   AF-A0A7I9W284-F1
#
_cell.length_a   1.000
_cell.length_b   1.000
_cell.length_c   1.000
_cell.angle_alpha   90.00
_cell.angle_beta   90.00
_cell.angle_gamma   90.00
#
_symmetry.space_group_name_H-M   'P 1'
#
loop_
_entity.id
_entity.type
_entity.pdbx_description
1 polymer ?
#
loop_
_entity_poly.entity_id
_entity_poly.type
_entity_poly.pdbx_seq_one_letter_code
_entity_poly.pdbx_strand_id
1 'polypeptide(L)'
;MPQTLTSAEPNRSPQRLIAMLVDMNSINALGAACSSHADDLAAAAAGLTSSVGPDVAAAFGAVGAGFLAALSDATTAHAQAVIRLSEDLQSAQLVSGGVAAMYADADRRSSRAL
;
A
#
# COMPACT_ATOMS: atom_id res chain seq x y z
N MET A 1 -4.68 -61.78 3.94
CA MET A 1 -4.27 -61.02 2.74
C MET A 1 -4.43 -59.53 3.05
N PRO A 2 -3.34 -58.80 3.35
CA PRO A 2 -3.38 -57.38 3.71
C PRO A 2 -3.21 -56.51 2.45
N GLN A 3 -3.88 -55.36 2.40
CA GLN A 3 -3.53 -54.26 1.49
C GLN A 3 -3.08 -53.09 2.35
N THR A 4 -1.77 -52.95 2.42
CA THR A 4 -1.03 -51.86 3.04
C THR A 4 -1.22 -50.61 2.18
N LEU A 5 -2.10 -49.68 2.58
CA LEU A 5 -2.03 -48.32 2.06
C LEU A 5 -0.89 -47.61 2.79
N THR A 6 0.32 -47.77 2.26
CA THR A 6 1.40 -46.84 2.52
C THR A 6 0.97 -45.49 1.95
N SER A 7 0.39 -44.64 2.80
CA SER A 7 0.33 -43.21 2.52
C SER A 7 1.76 -42.70 2.71
N ALA A 8 2.59 -42.90 1.67
CA ALA A 8 3.77 -42.10 1.51
C ALA A 8 3.31 -40.64 1.62
N GLU A 9 3.76 -39.94 2.65
CA GLU A 9 3.70 -38.49 2.74
C GLU A 9 5.03 -37.99 2.15
N PRO A 10 5.11 -37.62 0.86
CA PRO A 10 6.35 -37.17 0.29
C PRO A 10 6.29 -35.63 0.22
N ASN A 11 7.26 -34.95 0.80
CA ASN A 11 7.63 -33.58 0.41
C ASN A 11 6.74 -32.41 0.91
N ARG A 12 6.15 -32.47 2.11
CA ARG A 12 5.40 -31.30 2.64
C ARG A 12 6.27 -30.18 3.22
N SER A 13 7.43 -30.49 3.78
CA SER A 13 8.24 -29.48 4.50
C SER A 13 8.91 -28.45 3.58
N PRO A 14 9.62 -28.84 2.50
CA PRO A 14 10.29 -27.88 1.62
C PRO A 14 9.29 -27.02 0.83
N GLN A 15 8.19 -27.62 0.37
CA GLN A 15 7.16 -26.91 -0.39
C GLN A 15 6.38 -25.90 0.48
N ARG A 16 6.12 -26.22 1.76
CA ARG A 16 5.51 -25.27 2.70
C ARG A 16 6.42 -24.09 2.99
N LEU A 17 7.72 -24.34 3.20
CA LEU A 17 8.70 -23.28 3.43
C LEU A 17 8.82 -22.36 2.20
N ILE A 18 8.88 -22.92 1.00
CA ILE A 18 8.92 -22.14 -0.25
C ILE A 18 7.64 -21.31 -0.43
N ALA A 19 6.46 -21.91 -0.21
CA ALA A 19 5.18 -21.20 -0.32
C ALA A 19 5.09 -20.04 0.69
N MET A 20 5.52 -20.26 1.94
CA MET A 20 5.48 -19.25 2.99
C MET A 20 6.51 -18.12 2.76
N LEU A 21 7.69 -18.44 2.23
CA LEU A 21 8.69 -17.45 1.84
C LEU A 21 8.22 -16.59 0.66
N VAL A 22 7.55 -17.21 -0.32
CA VAL A 22 6.93 -16.53 -1.47
C VAL A 22 5.79 -15.62 -1.02
N ASP A 23 4.97 -16.07 -0.06
CA ASP A 23 3.88 -15.26 0.52
C ASP A 23 4.43 -14.05 1.28
N MET A 24 5.47 -14.24 2.09
CA MET A 24 6.15 -13.15 2.79
C MET A 24 6.79 -12.13 1.84
N ASN A 25 7.43 -12.59 0.76
CA ASN A 25 8.00 -11.70 -0.25
C ASN A 25 6.90 -10.88 -0.95
N SER A 26 5.76 -11.52 -1.24
CA SER A 26 4.60 -10.86 -1.84
C SER A 26 3.98 -9.81 -0.91
N ILE A 27 3.86 -10.11 0.39
CA ILE A 27 3.36 -9.18 1.40
C ILE A 27 4.28 -7.96 1.57
N ASN A 28 5.61 -8.18 1.58
CA ASN A 28 6.57 -7.07 1.65
C ASN A 28 6.56 -6.22 0.37
N ALA A 29 6.47 -6.85 -0.81
CA ALA A 29 6.37 -6.14 -2.07
C ALA A 29 5.11 -5.28 -2.14
N LEU A 30 3.97 -5.79 -1.64
CA LEU A 30 2.74 -5.03 -1.53
C LEU A 30 2.90 -3.83 -0.59
N GLY A 31 3.50 -4.00 0.58
CA GLY A 31 3.77 -2.90 1.52
C GLY A 31 4.67 -1.81 0.92
N ALA A 32 5.71 -2.20 0.18
CA ALA A 32 6.59 -1.25 -0.52
C ALA A 32 5.84 -0.48 -1.64
N ALA A 33 4.98 -1.17 -2.40
CA ALA A 33 4.14 -0.53 -3.41
C ALA A 33 3.15 0.46 -2.80
N CYS A 34 2.50 0.09 -1.68
CA CYS A 34 1.62 0.99 -0.93
C CYS A 34 2.36 2.25 -0.46
N SER A 35 3.59 2.12 0.05
CA SER A 35 4.41 3.27 0.45
C SER A 35 4.72 4.19 -0.74
N SER A 36 5.18 3.63 -1.86
CA SER A 36 5.48 4.42 -3.07
C SER A 36 4.24 5.16 -3.59
N HIS A 37 3.08 4.49 -3.61
CA HIS A 37 1.84 5.11 -4.03
C HIS A 37 1.37 6.21 -3.08
N ALA A 38 1.60 6.07 -1.78
CA ALA A 38 1.33 7.13 -0.81
C ALA A 38 2.19 8.37 -1.08
N ASP A 39 3.49 8.20 -1.33
CA ASP A 39 4.39 9.30 -1.66
C ASP A 39 3.99 10.00 -2.98
N ASP A 40 3.64 9.23 -4.01
CA ASP A 40 3.17 9.76 -5.31
C ASP A 40 1.87 10.56 -5.14
N LEU A 41 0.92 10.06 -4.34
CA LEU A 41 -0.34 10.75 -4.04
C LEU A 41 -0.10 12.04 -3.24
N ALA A 42 0.80 12.01 -2.25
CA ALA A 42 1.16 13.21 -1.49
C ALA A 42 1.78 14.29 -2.39
N ALA A 43 2.67 13.91 -3.31
CA ALA A 43 3.24 14.81 -4.31
C ALA A 43 2.17 15.38 -5.26
N ALA A 44 1.23 14.55 -5.71
CA ALA A 44 0.12 14.99 -6.56
C ALA A 44 -0.81 15.99 -5.83
N ALA A 45 -1.10 15.75 -4.55
CA ALA A 45 -1.87 16.67 -3.72
C ALA A 45 -1.16 18.03 -3.57
N ALA A 46 0.16 18.04 -3.36
CA ALA A 46 0.96 19.26 -3.32
C ALA A 46 0.98 20.00 -4.68
N GLY A 47 0.99 19.26 -5.79
CA GLY A 47 0.84 19.82 -7.13
C GLY A 47 -0.51 20.50 -7.35
N LEU A 48 -1.60 19.88 -6.88
CA LEU A 48 -2.95 20.46 -6.98
C LEU A 48 -3.07 21.75 -6.16
N THR A 49 -2.55 21.78 -4.94
CA THR A 49 -2.63 22.97 -4.08
C THR A 49 -1.76 24.13 -4.58
N SER A 50 -0.66 23.84 -5.28
CA SER A 50 0.20 24.87 -5.88
C SER A 50 -0.29 25.38 -7.24
N SER A 51 -1.24 24.68 -7.88
CA SER A 51 -1.73 25.01 -9.22
C SER A 51 -2.55 26.31 -9.30
N VAL A 52 -3.16 26.74 -8.19
CA VAL A 52 -3.93 27.98 -8.10
C VAL A 52 -3.10 29.05 -7.40
N GLY A 53 -2.20 29.69 -8.17
CA GLY A 53 -1.29 30.71 -7.69
C GLY A 53 -1.72 32.16 -8.02
N PRO A 54 -0.99 33.17 -7.50
CA PRO A 54 -1.28 34.58 -7.75
C PRO A 54 -1.23 34.97 -9.24
N ASP A 55 -0.39 34.31 -10.04
CA ASP A 55 -0.32 34.53 -11.49
C ASP A 55 -1.59 34.04 -12.22
N VAL A 56 -2.17 32.93 -11.77
CA VAL A 56 -3.45 32.42 -12.29
C VAL A 56 -4.59 33.37 -11.90
N ALA A 57 -4.55 33.89 -10.67
CA ALA A 57 -5.52 34.89 -10.22
C ALA A 57 -5.45 36.18 -11.06
N ALA A 58 -4.24 36.63 -11.40
CA ALA A 58 -4.04 37.78 -12.27
C ALA A 58 -4.54 37.53 -13.71
N ALA A 59 -4.34 36.31 -14.25
CA ALA A 59 -4.77 35.95 -15.60
C ALA A 59 -6.29 35.88 -15.76
N PHE A 60 -7.02 35.39 -14.75
CA PHE A 60 -8.49 35.31 -14.77
C PHE A 60 -9.18 36.65 -14.46
N GLY A 61 -8.50 37.55 -13.76
CA GLY A 61 -9.01 38.87 -13.41
C GLY A 61 -10.33 38.84 -12.63
N ALA A 62 -11.03 39.99 -12.58
CA ALA A 62 -12.28 40.10 -11.82
C ALA A 62 -13.43 39.26 -12.37
N VAL A 63 -13.46 39.03 -13.69
CA VAL A 63 -14.51 38.24 -14.35
C VAL A 63 -14.39 36.75 -14.02
N GLY A 64 -13.16 36.24 -13.93
CA GLY A 64 -12.89 34.84 -13.60
C GLY A 64 -12.83 34.52 -12.11
N ALA A 65 -13.01 35.50 -11.22
CA ALA A 65 -12.85 35.32 -9.78
C ALA A 65 -13.76 34.21 -9.19
N GLY A 66 -15.03 34.15 -9.64
CA GLY A 66 -15.96 33.10 -9.19
C GLY A 66 -15.56 31.69 -9.66
N PHE A 67 -15.05 31.58 -10.89
CA PHE A 67 -14.51 30.32 -11.40
C PHE A 67 -13.25 29.90 -10.64
N LEU A 68 -12.34 30.84 -10.37
CA LEU A 68 -11.12 30.58 -9.63
C LEU A 68 -11.40 30.11 -8.19
N ALA A 69 -12.40 30.71 -7.53
CA ALA A 69 -12.84 30.27 -6.21
C ALA A 69 -13.37 28.83 -6.25
N ALA A 70 -14.25 28.52 -7.21
CA ALA A 70 -14.76 27.15 -7.38
C ALA A 70 -13.65 26.14 -7.71
N LEU A 71 -12.66 26.54 -8.53
CA LEU A 71 -11.50 25.72 -8.87
C LEU A 71 -10.60 25.49 -7.65
N SER A 72 -10.36 26.52 -6.83
CA SER A 72 -9.60 26.43 -5.59
C SER A 72 -10.26 25.49 -4.57
N ASP A 73 -11.59 25.60 -4.42
CA ASP A 73 -12.35 24.72 -3.53
C ASP A 73 -12.30 23.27 -4.01
N ALA A 74 -12.51 23.05 -5.32
CA ALA A 74 -12.48 21.71 -5.91
C ALA A 74 -11.08 21.06 -5.79
N THR A 75 -10.02 21.80 -6.09
CA THR A 75 -8.64 21.31 -5.98
C THR A 75 -8.25 21.03 -4.52
N THR A 76 -8.69 21.86 -3.58
CA THR A 76 -8.51 21.61 -2.14
C THR A 76 -9.23 20.36 -1.68
N ALA A 77 -10.49 20.18 -2.07
CA ALA A 77 -11.27 18.99 -1.72
C ALA A 77 -10.66 17.71 -2.32
N HIS A 78 -10.18 17.75 -3.57
CA HIS A 78 -9.47 16.63 -4.19
C HIS A 78 -8.14 16.34 -3.49
N ALA A 79 -7.34 17.37 -3.18
CA ALA A 79 -6.08 17.20 -2.46
C ALA A 79 -6.31 16.52 -1.09
N GLN A 80 -7.35 16.91 -0.35
CA GLN A 80 -7.70 16.25 0.92
C GLN A 80 -8.12 14.79 0.74
N ALA A 81 -8.89 14.46 -0.30
CA ALA A 81 -9.26 13.08 -0.60
C ALA A 81 -8.03 12.22 -0.94
N VAL A 82 -7.10 12.78 -1.71
CA VAL A 82 -5.83 12.14 -2.07
C VAL A 82 -4.93 11.91 -0.84
N ILE A 83 -4.86 12.88 0.09
CA ILE A 83 -4.13 12.74 1.34
C ILE A 83 -4.70 11.60 2.19
N ARG A 84 -6.02 11.50 2.34
CA ARG A 84 -6.66 10.41 3.08
C ARG A 84 -6.34 9.05 2.47
N LEU A 85 -6.37 8.95 1.14
CA LEU A 85 -6.00 7.71 0.45
C LEU A 85 -4.52 7.34 0.70
N SER A 86 -3.63 8.33 0.73
CA SER A 86 -2.22 8.13 1.10
C SER A 86 -2.08 7.61 2.53
N GLU A 87 -2.82 8.16 3.49
CA GLU A 87 -2.85 7.69 4.88
C GLU A 87 -3.36 6.23 4.98
N ASP A 88 -4.40 5.88 4.23
CA ASP A 88 -4.93 4.51 4.16
C ASP A 88 -3.87 3.53 3.60
N LEU A 89 -3.11 3.94 2.58
CA LEU A 89 -2.03 3.13 2.02
C LEU A 89 -0.84 2.97 2.98
N GLN A 90 -0.50 4.01 3.75
CA GLN A 90 0.50 3.90 4.82
C GLN A 90 0.03 2.94 5.92
N SER A 91 -1.25 2.98 6.30
CA SER A 91 -1.84 2.03 7.23
C SER A 91 -1.76 0.59 6.69
N ALA A 92 -2.08 0.39 5.41
CA ALA A 92 -1.94 -0.91 4.75
C ALA A 92 -0.49 -1.41 4.77
N GLN A 93 0.50 -0.54 4.52
CA GLN A 93 1.93 -0.86 4.60
C GLN A 93 2.33 -1.35 6.01
N LEU A 94 1.86 -0.67 7.07
CA LEU A 94 2.13 -1.09 8.45
C LEU A 94 1.52 -2.47 8.77
N VAL A 95 0.28 -2.70 8.33
CA VAL A 95 -0.41 -3.99 8.52
C VAL A 95 0.32 -5.11 7.79
N SER A 96 0.67 -4.91 6.52
CA SER A 96 1.44 -5.89 5.74
C SER A 96 2.78 -6.22 6.40
N GLY A 97 3.50 -5.20 6.90
CA GLY A 97 4.74 -5.41 7.66
C GLY A 97 4.53 -6.23 8.93
N GLY A 98 3.46 -5.95 9.68
CA GLY A 98 3.09 -6.73 10.88
C GLY A 98 2.76 -8.18 10.58
N VAL A 99 2.00 -8.45 9.51
CA VAL A 99 1.66 -9.81 9.06
C VAL A 99 2.92 -10.56 8.62
N ALA A 100 3.82 -9.92 7.87
CA ALA A 100 5.10 -10.51 7.50
C ALA A 100 5.93 -10.87 8.74
N ALA A 101 6.00 -9.99 9.74
CA ALA A 101 6.71 -10.27 10.99
C ALA A 101 6.11 -11.46 11.78
N MET A 102 4.79 -11.59 11.81
CA MET A 102 4.11 -12.73 12.43
C MET A 102 4.44 -14.05 11.73
N TYR A 103 4.46 -14.07 10.40
CA TYR A 103 4.89 -15.25 9.64
C TYR A 103 6.36 -15.58 9.94
N ALA A 104 7.25 -14.59 9.97
CA ALA A 104 8.67 -14.82 10.31
C ALA A 104 8.84 -15.45 11.70
N ASP A 105 8.03 -15.03 12.68
CA ASP A 105 8.07 -15.60 14.02
C ASP A 105 7.47 -17.01 14.09
N ALA A 106 6.38 -17.27 13.36
CA ALA A 106 5.83 -18.62 13.21
C ALA A 106 6.86 -19.58 12.58
N ASP A 107 7.58 -19.15 11.54
CA ASP A 107 8.63 -19.93 10.89
C ASP A 107 9.76 -20.27 11.86
N ARG A 108 10.24 -19.26 12.60
CA ARG A 108 11.32 -19.45 13.58
C ARG A 108 10.93 -20.42 14.69
N ARG A 109 9.68 -20.35 15.17
CA ARG A 109 9.16 -21.28 16.19
C ARG A 109 9.04 -22.70 15.64
N SER A 110 8.54 -22.87 14.42
CA SER A 110 8.45 -24.17 13.76
C SER A 110 9.83 -24.79 13.53
N SER A 111 10.82 -23.99 13.12
CA SER A 111 12.19 -24.43 12.86
C SER A 111 12.95 -24.85 14.13
N ARG A 112 12.57 -24.31 15.31
CA ARG A 112 13.14 -24.71 16.61
C ARG A 112 12.49 -25.95 17.23
N ALA A 113 11.33 -26.35 16.72
CA ALA A 113 10.57 -27.51 17.22
C ALA A 113 10.91 -28.81 16.46
N LEU A 114 11.73 -28.73 15.42
CA LEU A 114 12.29 -29.84 14.63
C LEU A 114 13.72 -30.14 15.08
#